data_AF-A0A7V1RE43-F1
#
_entry.id   AF-A0A7V1RE43-F1
#
_cell.length_a   1.000
_cell.length_b   1.000
_cell.length_c   1.000
_cell.angle_alpha   90.00
_cell.angle_beta   90.00
_cell.angle_gamma   90.00
#
_symmetry.space_group_name_H-M   'P 1'
#
loop_
_entity.id
_entity.type
_entity.pdbx_description
1 polymer ?
#
loop_
_entity_poly.entity_id
_entity_poly.type
_entity_poly.pdbx_seq_one_letter_code
_entity_poly.pdbx_strand_id
1 'polypeptide(L)'
;MNRSAGRRSEFRRVLRSAWGTGRRRAGAAFTVAAVALGAFLAYWLVAPPSPGAVCRMAVTAIDRKDARGLLRLAHPDEVRRLNLTEAAVRGLLADTYWRNGPPTLSRIPLERLPQTPADQATFVSQDDMAFGMWITDSRTHGWRLNLSFLFFSFCKRAQGRESAARLEYAALCRRYGVAGLHDPLAVFHPVERIEARARELAAEGR
;
A
#
# COMPACT_ATOMS: atom_id res chain seq x y z
N MET A 1 -55.38 65.52 -8.05
CA MET A 1 -53.91 65.40 -7.91
C MET A 1 -53.56 63.98 -7.49
N ASN A 2 -52.99 63.18 -8.39
CA ASN A 2 -52.87 61.72 -8.27
C ASN A 2 -51.43 61.31 -7.90
N ARG A 3 -51.08 61.35 -6.60
CA ARG A 3 -49.71 61.07 -6.08
C ARG A 3 -49.41 59.59 -5.80
N SER A 4 -50.28 58.67 -6.22
CA SER A 4 -50.18 57.22 -5.90
C SER A 4 -49.47 56.37 -6.96
N ALA A 5 -49.20 56.91 -8.16
CA ALA A 5 -48.62 56.15 -9.26
C ALA A 5 -47.09 56.00 -9.18
N GLY A 6 -46.37 56.95 -8.56
CA GLY A 6 -44.89 56.97 -8.54
C GLY A 6 -44.21 55.98 -7.59
N ARG A 7 -44.87 55.59 -6.48
CA ARG A 7 -44.25 54.68 -5.49
C ARG A 7 -44.22 53.20 -5.91
N ARG A 8 -45.09 52.79 -6.84
CA ARG A 8 -45.13 51.38 -7.31
C ARG A 8 -44.03 51.06 -8.31
N SER A 9 -43.49 52.05 -9.03
CA SER A 9 -42.40 51.83 -10.00
C SER A 9 -41.03 51.69 -9.35
N GLU A 10 -40.80 52.37 -8.22
CA GLU A 10 -39.52 52.33 -7.49
C GLU A 10 -39.34 50.99 -6.74
N PHE A 11 -40.40 50.51 -6.09
CA PHE A 11 -40.40 49.23 -5.36
C PHE A 11 -40.14 48.03 -6.29
N ARG A 12 -40.68 48.07 -7.51
CA ARG A 12 -40.43 47.05 -8.55
C ARG A 12 -38.99 47.10 -9.08
N ARG A 13 -38.34 48.26 -9.07
CA ARG A 13 -36.95 48.42 -9.53
C ARG A 13 -35.95 47.88 -8.51
N VAL A 14 -36.20 48.09 -7.21
CA VAL A 14 -35.37 47.55 -6.11
C VAL A 14 -35.50 46.02 -6.00
N LEU A 15 -36.71 45.47 -6.11
CA LEU A 15 -36.91 44.01 -6.09
C LEU A 15 -36.24 43.29 -7.27
N ARG A 16 -36.18 43.90 -8.46
CA ARG A 16 -35.45 43.30 -9.60
C ARG A 16 -33.93 43.33 -9.44
N SER A 17 -33.34 44.34 -8.77
CA SER A 17 -31.89 44.39 -8.56
C SER A 17 -31.41 43.43 -7.47
N ALA A 18 -32.23 43.19 -6.44
CA ALA A 18 -31.96 42.22 -5.37
C ALA A 18 -32.02 40.75 -5.85
N TRP A 19 -32.89 40.44 -6.81
CA TRP A 19 -33.02 39.08 -7.35
C TRP A 19 -31.93 38.71 -8.37
N GLY A 20 -31.36 39.69 -9.07
CA GLY A 20 -30.28 39.45 -10.05
C GLY A 20 -28.92 39.14 -9.42
N THR A 21 -28.65 39.68 -8.23
CA THR A 21 -27.36 39.51 -7.51
C THR A 21 -27.31 38.21 -6.70
N GLY A 22 -28.43 37.73 -6.14
CA GLY A 22 -28.51 36.46 -5.42
C GLY A 22 -28.28 35.22 -6.30
N ARG A 23 -28.87 35.18 -7.51
CA ARG A 23 -28.69 34.07 -8.47
C ARG A 23 -27.26 33.92 -8.97
N ARG A 24 -26.56 35.03 -9.22
CA ARG A 24 -25.17 35.01 -9.70
C ARG A 24 -24.20 34.48 -8.62
N ARG A 25 -24.44 34.82 -7.35
CA ARG A 25 -23.65 34.31 -6.21
C ARG A 25 -23.90 32.82 -5.96
N ALA A 26 -25.15 32.36 -6.07
CA ALA A 26 -25.48 30.94 -5.94
C ALA A 26 -24.88 30.07 -7.06
N GLY A 27 -24.90 30.55 -8.32
CA GLY A 27 -24.26 29.86 -9.45
C GLY A 27 -22.73 29.80 -9.33
N ALA A 28 -22.10 30.88 -8.85
CA ALA A 28 -20.66 30.90 -8.58
C ALA A 28 -20.27 29.93 -7.45
N ALA A 29 -21.03 29.90 -6.35
CA ALA A 29 -20.78 28.98 -5.24
C ALA A 29 -20.94 27.50 -5.65
N PHE A 30 -21.96 27.18 -6.45
CA PHE A 30 -22.14 25.82 -6.99
C PHE A 30 -20.98 25.39 -7.90
N THR A 31 -20.53 26.30 -8.78
CA THR A 31 -19.40 26.01 -9.68
C THR A 31 -18.11 25.78 -8.90
N VAL A 32 -17.82 26.60 -7.88
CA VAL A 32 -16.65 26.43 -7.00
C VAL A 32 -16.74 25.10 -6.23
N ALA A 33 -17.91 24.75 -5.70
CA ALA A 33 -18.11 23.46 -5.00
C ALA A 33 -17.93 22.25 -5.93
N ALA A 34 -18.43 22.32 -7.17
CA ALA A 34 -18.26 21.27 -8.17
C ALA A 34 -16.80 21.12 -8.61
N VAL A 35 -16.08 22.22 -8.82
CA VAL A 35 -14.64 22.20 -9.14
C VAL A 35 -13.83 21.67 -7.96
N ALA A 36 -14.14 22.09 -6.72
CA ALA A 36 -13.47 21.59 -5.52
C ALA A 36 -13.71 20.09 -5.33
N LEU A 37 -14.94 19.60 -5.56
CA LEU A 37 -15.25 18.17 -5.51
C LEU A 37 -14.53 17.40 -6.62
N GLY A 38 -14.51 17.92 -7.85
CA GLY A 38 -13.78 17.33 -8.97
C GLY A 38 -12.28 17.25 -8.70
N ALA A 39 -11.69 18.32 -8.17
CA ALA A 39 -10.29 18.36 -7.76
C ALA A 39 -10.01 17.40 -6.59
N PHE A 40 -10.91 17.30 -5.61
CA PHE A 40 -10.79 16.36 -4.49
C PHE A 40 -10.87 14.91 -4.94
N LEU A 41 -11.79 14.56 -5.85
CA LEU A 41 -11.91 13.23 -6.43
C LEU A 41 -10.70 12.89 -7.31
N ALA A 42 -10.25 13.83 -8.15
CA ALA A 42 -9.04 13.67 -8.94
C ALA A 42 -7.81 13.47 -8.04
N TYR A 43 -7.70 14.26 -6.97
CA TYR A 43 -6.66 14.09 -5.97
C TYR A 43 -6.75 12.71 -5.31
N TRP A 44 -7.93 12.22 -4.94
CA TRP A 44 -8.09 10.87 -4.37
C TRP A 44 -7.74 9.74 -5.33
N LEU A 45 -7.95 9.93 -6.63
CA LEU A 45 -7.58 8.97 -7.66
C LEU A 45 -6.06 8.97 -7.95
N VAL A 46 -5.39 10.10 -7.72
CA VAL A 46 -3.96 10.29 -8.03
C VAL A 46 -3.07 10.20 -6.79
N ALA A 47 -3.62 10.45 -5.60
CA ALA A 47 -2.87 10.44 -4.36
C ALA A 47 -2.32 9.03 -4.11
N PRO A 48 -1.02 8.91 -3.78
CA PRO A 48 -0.44 7.62 -3.46
C PRO A 48 -1.19 6.99 -2.29
N PRO A 49 -1.47 5.68 -2.34
CA PRO A 49 -2.18 5.00 -1.26
C PRO A 49 -1.39 5.14 0.05
N SER A 50 -2.11 5.34 1.15
CA SER A 50 -1.50 5.32 2.48
C SER A 50 -0.91 3.93 2.78
N PRO A 51 0.07 3.80 3.71
CA PRO A 51 0.66 2.49 4.00
C PRO A 51 -0.37 1.49 4.50
N GLY A 52 -1.38 1.93 5.27
CA GLY A 52 -2.49 1.08 5.69
C GLY A 52 -3.38 0.62 4.52
N ALA A 53 -3.55 1.45 3.49
CA ALA A 53 -4.25 1.04 2.27
C ALA A 53 -3.44 0.00 1.49
N VAL A 54 -2.13 0.19 1.33
CA VAL A 54 -1.23 -0.79 0.69
C VAL A 54 -1.28 -2.13 1.43
N CYS A 55 -1.24 -2.12 2.77
CA CYS A 55 -1.37 -3.31 3.60
C CYS A 55 -2.69 -4.07 3.32
N ARG A 56 -3.84 -3.38 3.37
CA ARG A 56 -5.16 -3.99 3.09
C ARG A 56 -5.27 -4.54 1.66
N MET A 57 -4.70 -3.82 0.68
CA MET A 57 -4.67 -4.28 -0.70
C MET A 57 -3.81 -5.52 -0.86
N ALA A 58 -2.65 -5.59 -0.19
CA ALA A 58 -1.78 -6.76 -0.19
C ALA A 58 -2.48 -7.98 0.45
N VAL A 59 -3.13 -7.81 1.60
CA VAL A 59 -3.95 -8.85 2.24
C VAL A 59 -5.01 -9.38 1.28
N THR A 60 -5.77 -8.47 0.66
CA THR A 60 -6.83 -8.84 -0.29
C THR A 60 -6.27 -9.60 -1.49
N ALA A 61 -5.12 -9.18 -2.01
CA ALA A 61 -4.47 -9.84 -3.13
C ALA A 61 -3.96 -11.25 -2.76
N ILE A 62 -3.39 -11.43 -1.56
CA ILE A 62 -2.97 -12.75 -1.06
C ILE A 62 -4.18 -13.69 -0.92
N ASP A 63 -5.27 -13.21 -0.31
CA ASP A 63 -6.50 -13.99 -0.11
C ASP A 63 -7.13 -14.43 -1.43
N ARG A 64 -7.08 -13.56 -2.44
CA ARG A 64 -7.62 -13.84 -3.78
C ARG A 64 -6.64 -14.57 -4.70
N LYS A 65 -5.46 -14.94 -4.20
CA LYS A 65 -4.36 -15.51 -4.99
C LYS A 65 -3.95 -14.66 -6.21
N ASP A 66 -4.05 -13.34 -6.06
CA ASP A 66 -3.75 -12.35 -7.09
C ASP A 66 -2.27 -11.91 -7.04
N ALA A 67 -1.40 -12.72 -7.64
CA ALA A 67 0.03 -12.44 -7.74
C ALA A 67 0.32 -11.13 -8.51
N ARG A 68 -0.49 -10.81 -9.52
CA ARG A 68 -0.33 -9.59 -10.32
C ARG A 68 -0.69 -8.35 -9.50
N GLY A 69 -1.73 -8.42 -8.69
CA GLY A 69 -2.08 -7.39 -7.71
C GLY A 69 -0.94 -7.10 -6.74
N LEU A 70 -0.29 -8.14 -6.22
CA LEU A 70 0.87 -7.99 -5.33
C LEU A 70 2.07 -7.33 -6.02
N LEU A 71 2.39 -7.73 -7.26
CA LEU A 71 3.46 -7.10 -8.02
C LEU A 71 3.23 -5.60 -8.26
N ARG A 72 1.97 -5.17 -8.44
CA ARG A 72 1.64 -3.74 -8.59
C ARG A 72 1.84 -2.94 -7.30
N LEU A 73 1.75 -3.59 -6.15
CA LEU A 73 1.99 -2.97 -4.85
C LEU A 73 3.49 -2.90 -4.52
N ALA A 74 4.31 -3.75 -5.13
CA ALA A 74 5.74 -3.84 -4.87
C ALA A 74 6.52 -2.64 -5.42
N HIS A 75 7.70 -2.38 -4.86
CA HIS A 75 8.57 -1.32 -5.38
C HIS A 75 9.10 -1.68 -6.78
N PRO A 76 9.02 -0.81 -7.80
CA PRO A 76 9.46 -1.16 -9.16
C PRO A 76 10.93 -1.57 -9.25
N ASP A 77 11.81 -0.92 -8.47
CA ASP A 77 13.22 -1.32 -8.40
C ASP A 77 13.42 -2.69 -7.77
N GLU A 78 12.60 -3.06 -6.78
CA GLU A 78 12.64 -4.41 -6.21
C GLU A 78 12.23 -5.42 -7.28
N VAL A 79 11.10 -5.19 -7.95
CA VAL A 79 10.60 -6.07 -9.03
C VAL A 79 11.66 -6.30 -10.10
N ARG A 80 12.30 -5.22 -10.56
CA ARG A 80 13.35 -5.27 -11.59
C ARG A 80 14.62 -5.96 -11.10
N ARG A 81 15.17 -5.55 -9.95
CA ARG A 81 16.45 -6.06 -9.44
C ARG A 81 16.38 -7.52 -9.01
N LEU A 82 15.23 -7.93 -8.48
CA LEU A 82 15.00 -9.30 -8.01
C LEU A 82 14.44 -10.22 -9.08
N ASN A 83 14.14 -9.71 -10.28
CA ASN A 83 13.48 -10.47 -11.34
C ASN A 83 12.14 -11.08 -10.88
N LEU A 84 11.32 -10.30 -10.15
CA LEU A 84 10.02 -10.76 -9.66
C LEU A 84 9.00 -10.82 -10.79
N THR A 85 8.78 -12.02 -11.31
CA THR A 85 7.72 -12.31 -12.29
C THR A 85 6.44 -12.76 -11.59
N GLU A 86 5.29 -12.70 -12.30
CA GLU A 86 4.03 -13.19 -11.74
C GLU A 86 4.12 -14.69 -11.39
N ALA A 87 4.80 -15.47 -12.22
CA ALA A 87 5.01 -16.90 -12.00
C ALA A 87 5.85 -17.15 -10.73
N ALA A 88 6.91 -16.36 -10.53
CA ALA A 88 7.76 -16.47 -9.35
C ALA A 88 7.00 -16.10 -8.06
N VAL A 89 6.23 -15.00 -8.07
CA VAL A 89 5.40 -14.59 -6.93
C VAL A 89 4.36 -15.64 -6.59
N ARG A 90 3.66 -16.18 -7.60
CA ARG A 90 2.68 -17.26 -7.41
C ARG A 90 3.33 -18.51 -6.83
N GLY A 91 4.48 -18.91 -7.35
CA GLY A 91 5.24 -20.08 -6.88
C GLY A 91 5.73 -19.92 -5.44
N LEU A 92 6.30 -18.76 -5.11
CA LEU A 92 6.73 -18.43 -3.76
C LEU A 92 5.58 -18.47 -2.77
N LEU A 93 4.44 -17.85 -3.09
CA LEU A 93 3.25 -17.89 -2.23
C LEU A 93 2.66 -19.30 -2.10
N ALA A 94 2.67 -20.08 -3.19
CA ALA A 94 2.22 -21.47 -3.17
C ALA A 94 3.05 -22.34 -2.22
N ASP A 95 4.38 -22.20 -2.25
CA ASP A 95 5.27 -23.00 -1.41
C ASP A 95 5.40 -22.49 0.04
N THR A 96 5.04 -21.23 0.29
CA THR A 96 5.12 -20.62 1.62
C THR A 96 3.74 -20.50 2.27
N TYR A 97 3.08 -19.37 2.03
CA TYR A 97 1.86 -18.98 2.74
C TYR A 97 0.64 -19.83 2.35
N TRP A 98 0.38 -20.10 1.07
CA TRP A 98 -0.83 -20.86 0.69
C TRP A 98 -0.75 -22.35 1.03
N ARG A 99 0.46 -22.88 1.28
CA ARG A 99 0.66 -24.26 1.73
C ARG A 99 0.51 -24.40 3.24
N ASN A 100 1.11 -23.48 4.01
CA ASN A 100 1.27 -23.65 5.46
C ASN A 100 0.56 -22.58 6.30
N GLY A 101 0.01 -21.55 5.66
CA GLY A 101 -0.70 -20.45 6.30
C GLY A 101 -2.20 -20.73 6.50
N PRO A 102 -2.88 -19.85 7.25
CA PRO A 102 -4.34 -19.94 7.37
C PRO A 102 -5.00 -19.68 6.01
N PRO A 103 -6.25 -20.15 5.82
CA PRO A 103 -6.95 -20.01 4.53
C PRO A 103 -7.25 -18.56 4.15
N THR A 104 -7.17 -17.62 5.10
CA THR A 104 -7.51 -16.22 4.88
C THR A 104 -6.71 -15.31 5.82
N LEU A 105 -5.93 -14.41 5.23
CA LEU A 105 -5.09 -13.42 5.91
C LEU A 105 -5.91 -12.24 6.46
N SER A 106 -7.03 -11.87 5.81
CA SER A 106 -7.91 -10.80 6.30
C SER A 106 -8.55 -11.06 7.67
N ARG A 107 -8.49 -12.29 8.17
CA ARG A 107 -8.93 -12.65 9.52
C ARG A 107 -7.85 -12.45 10.59
N ILE A 108 -6.61 -12.16 10.19
CA ILE A 108 -5.51 -11.94 11.11
C ILE A 108 -5.40 -10.43 11.37
N PRO A 109 -5.56 -9.97 12.62
CA PRO A 109 -5.38 -8.57 12.95
C PRO A 109 -3.91 -8.17 12.70
N LEU A 110 -3.74 -7.14 11.87
CA LEU A 110 -2.44 -6.56 11.56
C LEU A 110 -2.33 -5.18 12.19
N GLU A 111 -1.36 -5.03 13.08
CA GLU A 111 -1.11 -3.77 13.77
C GLU A 111 0.14 -3.09 13.24
N ARG A 112 0.07 -1.77 13.12
CA ARG A 112 1.23 -0.96 12.74
C ARG A 112 2.14 -0.82 13.94
N LEU A 113 3.42 -1.19 13.78
CA LEU A 113 4.43 -0.94 14.80
C LEU A 113 4.63 0.57 14.99
N PRO A 114 4.59 1.09 16.23
CA PRO A 114 4.64 2.53 16.50
C PRO A 114 6.03 3.14 16.28
N GLN A 115 7.11 2.35 16.35
CA GLN A 115 8.50 2.83 16.33
C GLN A 115 9.17 2.74 14.94
N THR A 116 8.40 2.78 13.85
CA THR A 116 9.00 2.77 12.50
C THR A 116 9.41 4.17 12.05
N PRO A 117 10.52 4.32 11.29
CA PRO A 117 10.88 5.57 10.63
C PRO A 117 9.72 6.18 9.83
N ALA A 118 9.74 7.50 9.60
CA ALA A 118 8.64 8.21 8.95
C ALA A 118 8.36 7.73 7.51
N ASP A 119 9.40 7.26 6.82
CA ASP A 119 9.39 6.67 5.48
C ASP A 119 9.13 5.16 5.49
N GLN A 120 8.79 4.58 6.64
CA GLN A 120 8.52 3.16 6.79
C GLN A 120 7.23 2.91 7.58
N ALA A 121 6.58 1.80 7.25
CA ALA A 121 5.46 1.28 7.99
C ALA A 121 5.57 -0.24 8.01
N THR A 122 5.63 -0.79 9.21
CA THR A 122 5.68 -2.23 9.43
C THR A 122 4.38 -2.66 10.08
N PHE A 123 3.67 -3.58 9.44
CA PHE A 123 2.47 -4.19 9.97
C PHE A 123 2.79 -5.62 10.40
N VAL A 124 2.45 -5.99 11.64
CA VAL A 124 2.73 -7.33 12.19
C VAL A 124 1.44 -7.96 12.68
N SER A 125 1.37 -9.29 12.62
CA SER A 125 0.28 -10.05 13.25
C SER A 125 0.45 -10.10 14.77
N GLN A 126 -0.64 -9.91 15.52
CA GLN A 126 -0.61 -9.95 16.99
C GLN A 126 -0.30 -11.34 17.57
N ASP A 127 -0.66 -12.40 16.85
CA ASP A 127 -0.35 -13.77 17.26
C ASP A 127 1.15 -14.05 17.00
N ASP A 128 1.93 -14.08 18.09
CA ASP A 128 3.23 -14.75 18.25
C ASP A 128 4.26 -14.54 17.12
N MET A 129 4.43 -13.29 16.66
CA MET A 129 5.40 -12.89 15.61
C MET A 129 5.20 -13.59 14.25
N ALA A 130 3.97 -13.89 13.86
CA ALA A 130 3.77 -14.82 12.77
C ALA A 130 4.12 -14.32 11.35
N PHE A 131 4.24 -13.03 11.07
CA PHE A 131 4.94 -12.45 9.90
C PHE A 131 4.80 -10.92 9.96
N GLY A 132 5.57 -10.20 9.14
CA GLY A 132 5.36 -8.77 8.96
C GLY A 132 5.21 -8.39 7.49
N MET A 133 4.57 -7.25 7.26
CA MET A 133 4.55 -6.55 5.99
C MET A 133 5.30 -5.23 6.15
N TRP A 134 6.40 -5.10 5.42
CA TRP A 134 7.20 -3.89 5.36
C TRP A 134 6.76 -3.08 4.16
N ILE A 135 6.42 -1.83 4.41
CA ILE A 135 5.95 -0.89 3.41
C ILE A 135 6.83 0.35 3.53
N THR A 136 7.49 0.69 2.44
CA THR A 136 8.45 1.79 2.37
C THR A 136 7.89 2.89 1.49
N ASP A 137 8.01 4.13 1.93
CA ASP A 137 7.71 5.29 1.11
C ASP A 137 8.89 5.59 0.18
N SER A 138 8.58 5.89 -1.07
CA SER A 138 9.56 6.35 -2.04
C SER A 138 9.11 7.70 -2.58
N ARG A 139 10.04 8.65 -2.71
CA ARG A 139 9.71 10.00 -3.22
C ARG A 139 9.05 9.97 -4.60
N THR A 140 9.33 8.94 -5.40
CA THR A 140 8.89 8.80 -6.79
C THR A 140 7.62 7.97 -6.95
N HIS A 141 7.42 6.94 -6.13
CA HIS A 141 6.28 6.01 -6.28
C HIS A 141 5.31 6.02 -5.10
N GLY A 142 5.61 6.77 -4.03
CA GLY A 142 4.88 6.72 -2.77
C GLY A 142 5.12 5.42 -2.03
N TRP A 143 4.17 5.07 -1.14
CA TRP A 143 4.19 3.83 -0.36
C TRP A 143 4.13 2.59 -1.24
N ARG A 144 5.07 1.67 -1.02
CA ARG A 144 5.20 0.40 -1.74
C ARG A 144 5.52 -0.74 -0.79
N LEU A 145 5.00 -1.91 -1.11
CA LEU A 145 5.26 -3.15 -0.40
C LEU A 145 6.69 -3.62 -0.71
N ASN A 146 7.42 -4.03 0.32
CA ASN A 146 8.64 -4.82 0.17
C ASN A 146 8.24 -6.29 0.07
N LEU A 147 8.15 -6.79 -1.16
CA LEU A 147 7.49 -8.06 -1.47
C LEU A 147 8.39 -9.26 -1.16
N SER A 148 9.68 -9.16 -1.43
CA SER A 148 10.66 -10.21 -1.10
C SER A 148 10.78 -10.43 0.40
N PHE A 149 10.75 -9.36 1.19
CA PHE A 149 10.78 -9.48 2.65
C PHE A 149 9.48 -10.08 3.22
N LEU A 150 8.34 -9.84 2.58
CA LEU A 150 7.10 -10.53 2.92
C LEU A 150 7.23 -12.05 2.72
N PHE A 151 7.77 -12.50 1.59
CA PHE A 151 8.00 -13.93 1.35
C PHE A 151 8.98 -14.54 2.35
N PHE A 152 10.07 -13.83 2.65
CA PHE A 152 11.00 -14.24 3.70
C PHE A 152 10.29 -14.36 5.07
N SER A 153 9.39 -13.44 5.38
CA SER A 153 8.63 -13.47 6.64
C SER A 153 7.70 -14.68 6.73
N PHE A 154 7.11 -15.12 5.61
CA PHE A 154 6.37 -16.38 5.57
C PHE A 154 7.27 -17.60 5.77
N CYS A 155 8.48 -17.60 5.19
CA CYS A 155 9.47 -18.65 5.47
C CYS A 155 9.86 -18.67 6.95
N LYS A 156 10.07 -17.48 7.54
CA LYS A 156 10.41 -17.32 8.95
C LYS A 156 9.32 -17.87 9.86
N ARG A 157 8.06 -17.60 9.55
CA ARG A 157 6.91 -18.19 10.23
C ARG A 157 6.95 -19.71 10.22
N ALA A 158 7.17 -20.31 9.05
CA ALA A 158 7.09 -21.74 8.86
C ALA A 158 8.23 -22.50 9.55
N GLN A 159 9.44 -21.91 9.57
CA GLN A 159 10.64 -22.59 10.06
C GLN A 159 10.94 -22.34 11.55
N GLY A 160 10.39 -21.28 12.16
CA GLY A 160 10.61 -20.94 13.57
C GLY A 160 12.03 -20.49 13.95
N ARG A 161 13.02 -20.66 13.05
CA ARG A 161 14.42 -20.22 13.20
C ARG A 161 14.85 -19.36 12.03
N GLU A 162 15.66 -18.33 12.28
CA GLU A 162 16.03 -17.36 11.24
C GLU A 162 17.00 -17.96 10.23
N SER A 163 17.99 -18.74 10.68
CA SER A 163 18.92 -19.44 9.79
C SER A 163 18.20 -20.39 8.83
N ALA A 164 17.32 -21.23 9.34
CA ALA A 164 16.52 -22.16 8.54
C ALA A 164 15.61 -21.43 7.53
N ALA A 165 14.96 -20.34 7.96
CA ALA A 165 14.13 -19.52 7.09
C ALA A 165 14.90 -18.89 5.92
N ARG A 166 16.15 -18.46 6.16
CA ARG A 166 17.02 -17.90 5.12
C ARG A 166 17.43 -18.94 4.09
N LEU A 167 17.77 -20.15 4.54
CA LEU A 167 18.10 -21.26 3.63
C LEU A 167 16.90 -21.69 2.80
N GLU A 168 15.72 -21.83 3.43
CA GLU A 168 14.47 -22.15 2.73
C GLU A 168 14.16 -21.07 1.67
N TYR A 169 14.22 -19.80 2.06
CA TYR A 169 13.98 -18.70 1.13
C TYR A 169 14.99 -18.68 -0.03
N ALA A 170 16.28 -18.90 0.24
CA ALA A 170 17.31 -19.00 -0.78
C ALA A 170 17.05 -20.14 -1.78
N ALA A 171 16.60 -21.31 -1.28
CA ALA A 171 16.22 -22.44 -2.13
C ALA A 171 15.03 -22.10 -3.03
N LEU A 172 13.99 -21.46 -2.49
CA LEU A 172 12.84 -21.01 -3.27
C LEU A 172 13.21 -19.94 -4.30
N CYS A 173 14.11 -19.01 -3.95
CA CYS A 173 14.62 -18.00 -4.87
C CYS A 173 15.27 -18.65 -6.10
N ARG A 174 16.11 -19.68 -5.91
CA ARG A 174 16.70 -20.42 -7.03
C ARG A 174 15.64 -21.14 -7.86
N ARG A 175 14.70 -21.81 -7.20
CA ARG A 175 13.63 -22.56 -7.87
C ARG A 175 12.78 -21.67 -8.78
N TYR A 176 12.52 -20.43 -8.37
CA TYR A 176 11.63 -19.51 -9.07
C TYR A 176 12.36 -18.39 -9.82
N GLY A 177 13.69 -18.41 -9.88
CA GLY A 177 14.50 -17.42 -10.62
C GLY A 177 14.50 -16.02 -10.01
N VAL A 178 14.35 -15.91 -8.69
CA VAL A 178 14.42 -14.65 -7.94
C VAL A 178 15.87 -14.41 -7.48
N ALA A 179 16.39 -13.22 -7.75
CA ALA A 179 17.83 -12.93 -7.60
C ALA A 179 18.29 -12.67 -6.16
N GLY A 180 17.38 -12.58 -5.19
CA GLY A 180 17.73 -12.35 -3.78
C GLY A 180 16.61 -11.74 -2.95
N LEU A 181 17.02 -10.98 -1.94
CA LEU A 181 16.16 -10.33 -0.95
C LEU A 181 16.42 -8.83 -0.96
N HIS A 182 15.37 -8.03 -0.85
CA HIS A 182 15.47 -6.62 -0.55
C HIS A 182 15.07 -6.40 0.91
N ASP A 183 15.99 -5.95 1.76
CA ASP A 183 15.69 -5.79 3.19
C ASP A 183 14.95 -4.47 3.49
N PRO A 184 14.44 -4.28 4.73
CA PRO A 184 13.75 -3.06 5.14
C PRO A 184 14.63 -1.80 5.16
N LEU A 185 15.95 -1.95 5.12
CA LEU A 185 16.92 -0.85 5.04
C LEU A 185 17.26 -0.50 3.59
N ALA A 186 16.46 -0.98 2.63
CA ALA A 186 16.66 -0.82 1.19
C ALA A 186 17.99 -1.40 0.68
N VAL A 187 18.53 -2.40 1.38
CA VAL A 187 19.74 -3.10 0.98
C VAL A 187 19.38 -4.36 0.22
N PHE A 188 19.98 -4.53 -0.95
CA PHE A 188 19.85 -5.75 -1.75
C PHE A 188 20.86 -6.79 -1.28
N HIS A 189 20.36 -8.00 -1.02
CA HIS A 189 21.14 -9.17 -0.66
C HIS A 189 20.96 -10.24 -1.74
N PRO A 190 21.99 -10.55 -2.55
CA PRO A 190 21.92 -11.65 -3.49
C PRO A 190 21.79 -12.99 -2.73
N VAL A 191 21.30 -14.03 -3.42
CA VAL A 191 21.03 -15.35 -2.82
C VAL A 191 22.23 -15.89 -2.03
N GLU A 192 23.44 -15.75 -2.55
CA GLU A 192 24.68 -16.23 -1.91
C GLU A 192 24.93 -15.53 -0.56
N ARG A 193 24.59 -14.25 -0.46
CA ARG A 193 24.71 -13.47 0.78
C ARG A 193 23.67 -13.90 1.81
N ILE A 194 22.46 -14.25 1.36
CA ILE A 194 21.40 -14.78 2.24
C ILE A 194 21.87 -16.09 2.89
N GLU A 195 22.49 -16.98 2.12
CA GLU A 195 23.02 -18.26 2.61
C GLU A 195 24.24 -18.10 3.50
N ALA A 196 25.16 -17.19 3.15
CA ALA A 196 26.28 -16.84 4.02
C ALA A 196 25.77 -16.37 5.39
N ARG A 197 24.79 -15.46 5.40
CA ARG A 197 24.19 -14.98 6.66
C ARG A 197 23.46 -16.09 7.41
N ALA A 198 22.82 -17.03 6.72
CA ALA A 198 22.19 -18.18 7.35
C ALA A 198 23.20 -19.06 8.10
N ARG A 199 24.38 -19.29 7.51
CA ARG A 199 25.47 -20.06 8.14
C ARG A 199 26.05 -19.35 9.37
N GLU A 200 26.23 -18.04 9.29
CA GLU A 200 26.65 -17.22 10.44
C GLU A 200 25.64 -17.34 11.59
N LEU A 201 24.35 -17.15 11.30
CA LEU A 201 23.29 -17.26 12.32
C LEU A 201 23.21 -18.66 12.92
N ALA A 202 23.37 -19.71 12.11
CA ALA A 202 23.41 -21.09 12.62
C ALA A 202 24.60 -21.31 13.56
N ALA A 203 25.76 -20.72 13.27
CA ALA A 203 26.93 -20.75 14.16
C ALA A 203 26.71 -19.95 15.46
N GLU A 204 25.89 -18.90 15.41
CA GLU A 204 25.42 -18.13 16.58
C GLU A 204 24.31 -18.87 17.38
N GLY A 205 23.81 -20.02 16.92
CA GLY A 205 22.70 -20.75 17.54
C GLY A 205 21.30 -20.15 17.28
N ARG A 206 21.15 -19.38 16.20
CA ARG A 206 19.94 -18.63 15.83
C ARG A 206 19.26 -19.12 14.55
#